data_AF-A0A494YVW1-F1
#
_entry.id   AF-A0A494YVW1-F1
#
_cell.length_a   1.000
_cell.length_b   1.000
_cell.length_c   1.000
_cell.angle_alpha   90.00
_cell.angle_beta   90.00
_cell.angle_gamma   90.00
#
_symmetry.space_group_name_H-M   'P 1'
#
loop_
_entity.id
_entity.type
_entity.pdbx_description
1 polymer ?
#
loop_
_entity_poly.entity_id
_entity_poly.type
_entity_poly.pdbx_seq_one_letter_code
_entity_poly.pdbx_strand_id
1 'polypeptide(L)'
;MGGQTPSGIPAQGPSAATLREESYIENILRLNRGKPATFFFTVPSANVQQDTANGNTIRVRGVVVEAGRDHAIIRELDTNHNYLFPMIYFDFAEFDEELNYINYRPPFGT
;
A
#
# COMPACT_ATOMS: atom_id res chain seq x y z
N MET A 1 3.67 -30.07 -57.70
CA MET A 1 2.57 -29.66 -56.80
C MET A 1 3.03 -29.86 -55.37
N GLY A 2 3.10 -28.78 -54.60
CA GLY A 2 3.56 -28.80 -53.21
C GLY A 2 2.45 -29.14 -52.22
N GLY A 3 2.86 -29.61 -51.05
CA GLY A 3 2.04 -29.72 -49.84
C GLY A 3 2.89 -29.37 -48.64
N GLN A 4 2.71 -28.16 -48.13
CA GLN A 4 3.44 -27.57 -47.00
C GLN A 4 3.06 -28.24 -45.68
N THR A 5 4.05 -28.34 -44.79
CA THR A 5 3.93 -28.78 -43.40
C THR A 5 3.11 -27.79 -42.57
N PRO A 6 2.33 -28.24 -41.57
CA PRO A 6 1.56 -27.32 -40.73
C PRO A 6 2.49 -26.53 -39.80
N SER A 7 2.40 -25.21 -39.94
CA SER A 7 3.08 -24.20 -39.15
C SER A 7 2.75 -24.32 -37.67
N GLY A 8 3.79 -24.34 -36.83
CA GLY A 8 3.67 -24.32 -35.37
C GLY A 8 3.04 -23.03 -34.87
N ILE A 9 2.11 -23.17 -33.93
CA ILE A 9 1.58 -22.07 -33.14
C ILE A 9 2.65 -21.74 -32.10
N PRO A 10 3.21 -20.51 -32.04
CA PRO A 10 4.02 -20.14 -30.89
C PRO A 10 3.09 -19.98 -29.68
N ALA A 11 3.25 -20.87 -28.70
CA ALA A 11 2.67 -20.70 -27.39
C ALA A 11 3.29 -19.43 -26.77
N GLN A 12 2.53 -18.32 -26.74
CA GLN A 12 2.79 -17.23 -25.82
C GLN A 12 2.56 -17.79 -24.42
N GLY A 13 3.62 -18.34 -23.82
CA GLY A 13 3.69 -18.52 -22.38
C GLY A 13 3.47 -17.15 -21.73
N PRO A 14 2.78 -17.09 -20.58
CA PRO A 14 2.62 -15.83 -19.87
C PRO A 14 4.02 -15.23 -19.70
N SER A 15 4.19 -14.01 -20.21
CA SER A 15 5.34 -13.19 -19.88
C SER A 15 5.35 -13.10 -18.37
N ALA A 16 6.18 -13.95 -17.74
CA ALA A 16 6.74 -13.69 -16.45
C ALA A 16 7.64 -12.47 -16.64
N ALA A 17 7.00 -11.31 -16.84
CA ALA A 17 7.55 -10.05 -16.38
C ALA A 17 7.84 -10.34 -14.92
N THR A 18 9.11 -10.64 -14.66
CA THR A 18 9.70 -10.78 -13.35
C THR A 18 9.00 -9.74 -12.49
N LEU A 19 8.13 -10.19 -11.60
CA LEU A 19 7.55 -9.36 -10.56
C LEU A 19 8.78 -8.91 -9.77
N ARG A 20 9.40 -7.81 -10.22
CA ARG A 20 10.41 -7.12 -9.46
C ARG A 20 9.72 -6.86 -8.14
N GLU A 21 10.27 -7.42 -7.08
CA GLU A 21 9.82 -7.16 -5.73
C GLU A 21 10.03 -5.67 -5.48
N GLU A 22 9.05 -4.88 -5.89
CA GLU A 22 9.07 -3.45 -5.73
C GLU A 22 8.46 -3.16 -4.35
N SER A 23 9.35 -2.83 -3.42
CA SER A 23 9.07 -2.40 -2.05
C SER A 23 8.40 -1.03 -1.97
N TYR A 24 7.37 -0.80 -2.79
CA TYR A 24 6.63 0.45 -2.78
C TYR A 24 5.70 0.53 -1.58
N ILE A 25 5.55 1.73 -1.04
CA ILE A 25 4.75 1.98 0.17
C ILE A 25 3.31 1.51 -0.05
N GLU A 26 2.71 1.71 -1.22
CA GLU A 26 1.35 1.25 -1.50
C GLU A 26 1.20 -0.28 -1.47
N ASN A 27 2.23 -1.02 -1.87
CA ASN A 27 2.24 -2.49 -1.78
C ASN A 27 2.29 -2.91 -0.31
N ILE A 28 3.14 -2.26 0.49
CA ILE A 28 3.26 -2.53 1.92
C ILE A 28 1.95 -2.23 2.65
N LEU A 29 1.31 -1.09 2.36
CA LEU A 29 0.02 -0.73 2.93
C LEU A 29 -1.08 -1.73 2.51
N ARG A 30 -1.10 -2.18 1.25
CA ARG A 30 -2.04 -3.21 0.79
C ARG A 30 -1.89 -4.55 1.52
N LEU A 31 -0.65 -4.95 1.83
CA LEU A 31 -0.37 -6.20 2.57
C LEU A 31 -0.77 -6.14 4.04
N ASN A 32 -0.96 -4.93 4.57
CA ASN A 32 -1.30 -4.69 5.97
C ASN A 32 -2.71 -4.11 6.14
N ARG A 33 -3.61 -4.33 5.16
CA ARG A 33 -5.02 -3.96 5.26
C ARG A 33 -5.67 -4.59 6.49
N GLY A 34 -6.46 -3.79 7.19
CA GLY A 34 -7.16 -4.21 8.41
C GLY A 34 -6.30 -4.23 9.68
N LYS A 35 -4.96 -4.11 9.60
CA LYS A 35 -4.11 -4.00 10.79
C LYS A 35 -4.21 -2.60 11.42
N PRO A 36 -4.49 -2.49 12.73
CA PRO A 36 -4.47 -1.21 13.44
C PRO A 36 -3.10 -0.53 13.37
N ALA A 37 -3.11 0.75 13.02
CA ALA A 37 -1.91 1.58 12.98
C ALA A 37 -2.24 3.06 13.20
N THR A 38 -1.22 3.82 13.59
CA THR A 38 -1.27 5.28 13.62
C THR A 38 -0.59 5.82 12.37
N PHE A 39 -1.32 6.58 11.55
CA PHE A 39 -0.83 7.17 10.31
C PHE A 39 -0.59 8.66 10.49
N PHE A 40 0.52 9.16 9.94
CA PHE A 40 0.92 10.56 10.02
C PHE A 40 1.01 11.15 8.62
N PHE A 41 0.35 12.30 8.43
CA PHE A 41 0.34 13.03 7.18
C PHE A 41 0.60 14.52 7.42
N THR A 42 1.51 15.13 6.68
CA THR A 42 1.75 16.58 6.76
C THR A 42 1.11 17.27 5.57
N VAL A 43 0.04 18.05 5.82
CA VAL A 43 -0.74 18.71 4.77
C VAL A 43 -0.56 20.22 4.87
N PRO A 44 0.19 20.87 3.95
CA PRO A 44 0.68 22.23 4.11
C PRO A 44 -0.40 23.32 4.19
N SER A 45 -1.59 23.07 3.67
CA SER A 45 -2.68 24.06 3.56
C SER A 45 -4.04 23.53 4.03
N ALA A 46 -4.05 22.41 4.75
CA ALA A 46 -5.27 21.88 5.34
C ALA A 46 -5.75 22.81 6.46
N ASN A 47 -6.87 23.52 6.22
CA ASN A 47 -7.71 24.09 7.29
C ASN A 47 -8.48 22.97 8.00
N VAL A 48 -7.83 21.85 8.29
CA VAL A 48 -8.42 20.75 9.02
C VAL A 48 -8.39 21.16 10.48
N GLN A 49 -9.56 21.51 11.02
CA GLN A 49 -9.79 21.64 12.45
C GLN A 49 -9.68 20.25 13.08
N GLN A 50 -8.50 19.67 13.09
CA GLN A 50 -8.18 18.54 13.93
C GLN A 50 -7.24 19.11 14.98
N ASP A 51 -7.76 19.14 16.20
CA ASP A 51 -7.13 19.61 17.43
C ASP A 51 -5.61 19.37 17.45
N THR A 52 -4.80 20.36 17.08
CA THR A 52 -3.34 20.21 17.06
C THR A 52 -2.64 21.35 17.79
N ALA A 53 -2.13 20.99 18.96
CA ALA A 53 -0.91 21.57 19.53
C ALA A 53 0.34 21.41 18.62
N ASN A 54 0.20 20.75 17.46
CA ASN A 54 1.29 20.17 16.65
C ASN A 54 1.36 20.69 15.19
N GLY A 55 0.63 21.74 14.81
CA GLY A 55 0.75 22.36 13.49
C GLY A 55 -0.04 21.65 12.37
N ASN A 56 0.56 21.52 11.18
CA ASN A 56 -0.08 21.06 9.92
C ASN A 56 -0.02 19.53 9.70
N THR A 57 0.32 18.76 10.73
CA THR A 57 0.35 17.29 10.71
C THR A 57 -0.97 16.71 11.20
N ILE A 58 -1.57 15.85 10.40
CA ILE A 58 -2.78 15.08 10.72
C ILE A 58 -2.34 13.69 11.19
N ARG A 59 -2.87 13.26 12.34
CA ARG A 59 -2.65 11.94 12.92
C ARG A 59 -3.97 11.17 12.93
N VAL A 60 -4.01 10.01 12.29
CA VAL A 60 -5.21 9.14 12.26
C VAL A 60 -4.88 7.78 12.83
N ARG A 61 -5.59 7.36 13.88
CA ARG A 61 -5.52 5.99 14.41
C ARG A 61 -6.60 5.15 13.72
N GLY A 62 -6.17 4.26 12.83
CA GLY A 62 -7.07 3.62 11.86
C GLY A 62 -6.56 2.30 11.32
N VAL A 63 -7.21 1.85 10.25
CA VAL A 63 -6.79 0.71 9.43
C VAL A 63 -6.75 1.11 7.97
N VAL A 64 -5.81 0.54 7.20
CA VAL A 64 -5.82 0.68 5.75
C VAL A 64 -7.04 -0.07 5.20
N VAL A 65 -7.92 0.65 4.51
CA VAL A 65 -9.03 0.07 3.75
C VAL A 65 -8.61 -0.21 2.32
N GLU A 66 -7.86 0.68 1.70
CA GLU A 66 -7.39 0.61 0.32
C GLU A 66 -6.09 1.44 0.19
N ALA A 67 -5.19 1.05 -0.70
CA ALA A 67 -4.00 1.83 -1.01
C ALA A 67 -3.62 1.69 -2.49
N GLY A 68 -3.80 2.78 -3.23
CA GLY A 68 -3.36 2.97 -4.60
C GLY A 68 -1.99 3.63 -4.70
N ARG A 69 -1.55 3.90 -5.93
CA ARG A 69 -0.24 4.51 -6.22
C ARG A 69 -0.10 5.92 -5.65
N ASP A 70 -1.17 6.70 -5.68
CA ASP A 70 -1.18 8.11 -5.32
C ASP A 70 -2.09 8.43 -4.12
N HIS A 71 -2.79 7.43 -3.59
CA HIS A 71 -3.74 7.62 -2.49
C HIS A 71 -3.82 6.42 -1.54
N ALA A 72 -4.26 6.67 -0.31
CA ALA A 72 -4.65 5.66 0.65
C ALA A 72 -5.99 6.03 1.30
N ILE A 73 -6.82 5.03 1.54
CA ILE A 73 -8.05 5.17 2.33
C ILE A 73 -7.82 4.58 3.71
N ILE A 74 -7.89 5.43 4.73
CA ILE A 74 -7.75 5.05 6.13
C ILE A 74 -9.10 5.17 6.81
N ARG A 75 -9.57 4.10 7.45
CA ARG A 75 -10.75 4.14 8.31
C ARG A 75 -10.32 4.33 9.76
N GLU A 76 -10.73 5.42 10.38
CA GLU A 76 -10.49 5.69 11.78
C GLU A 76 -11.24 4.68 12.67
N LEU A 77 -10.58 4.19 13.71
CA LEU A 77 -11.13 3.14 14.58
C LEU A 77 -12.31 3.63 15.43
N ASP A 78 -12.22 4.86 15.95
CA ASP A 78 -13.18 5.37 16.92
C ASP A 78 -14.51 5.77 16.26
N THR A 79 -14.45 6.40 15.08
CA THR A 79 -15.61 6.99 14.41
C THR A 79 -16.07 6.23 13.17
N ASN A 80 -15.25 5.30 12.66
CA ASN A 80 -15.40 4.70 11.32
C ASN A 80 -15.39 5.72 10.17
N HIS A 81 -14.94 6.97 10.38
CA HIS A 81 -14.73 7.91 9.30
C HIS A 81 -13.64 7.41 8.34
N ASN A 82 -13.90 7.56 7.04
CA ASN A 82 -12.94 7.22 6.00
C ASN A 82 -12.25 8.49 5.54
N TYR A 83 -10.94 8.50 5.66
CA TYR A 83 -10.07 9.54 5.15
C TYR A 83 -9.47 9.07 3.82
N LEU A 84 -9.56 9.91 2.80
CA LEU A 84 -8.82 9.73 1.54
C LEU A 84 -7.62 10.67 1.58
N PHE A 85 -6.42 10.10 1.67
CA PHE A 85 -5.18 10.88 1.70
C PHE A 85 -4.39 10.71 0.41
N PRO A 86 -3.91 11.80 -0.21
CA PRO A 86 -2.85 11.73 -1.20
C PRO A 86 -1.56 11.17 -0.58
N MET A 87 -0.96 10.16 -1.19
CA MET A 87 0.27 9.52 -0.72
C MET A 87 1.47 10.47 -0.69
N ILE A 88 1.44 11.57 -1.45
CA ILE A 88 2.48 12.62 -1.40
C ILE A 88 2.58 13.30 -0.03
N TYR A 89 1.51 13.25 0.78
CA TYR A 89 1.51 13.81 2.14
C TYR A 89 1.78 12.76 3.22
N PHE A 90 2.00 11.50 2.85
CA PHE A 90 2.26 10.44 3.81
C PHE A 90 3.68 10.56 4.36
N ASP A 91 3.82 10.67 5.68
CA ASP A 91 5.13 10.72 6.34
C ASP A 91 5.57 9.31 6.75
N PHE A 92 4.80 8.68 7.66
CA PHE A 92 5.06 7.32 8.15
C PHE A 92 3.81 6.72 8.85
N ALA A 93 3.89 5.44 9.21
CA ALA A 93 2.89 4.75 10.00
C ALA A 93 3.52 3.87 11.08
N GLU A 94 2.88 3.82 12.25
CA GLU A 94 3.23 2.95 13.37
C GLU A 94 2.17 1.86 13.49
N PHE A 95 2.53 0.61 13.18
CA PHE A 95 1.63 -0.54 13.31
C PHE A 95 1.70 -1.12 14.73
N ASP A 96 0.55 -1.49 15.28
CA ASP A 96 0.47 -2.13 16.60
C ASP A 96 0.98 -3.58 16.60
N GLU A 97 0.97 -4.19 15.41
CA GLU A 97 1.35 -5.58 15.16
C GLU A 97 2.56 -5.65 14.23
N GLU A 98 3.16 -6.85 14.10
CA GLU A 98 4.25 -7.09 13.15
C GLU A 98 3.83 -6.77 11.72
N LEU A 99 4.69 -6.04 11.00
CA LEU A 99 4.39 -5.53 9.67
C LEU A 99 4.66 -6.62 8.61
N ASN A 100 3.65 -6.91 7.78
CA ASN A 100 3.79 -7.83 6.65
C ASN A 100 4.62 -7.18 5.56
N TYR A 101 5.66 -7.87 5.11
CA TYR A 101 6.54 -7.42 4.04
C TYR A 101 6.93 -8.60 3.14
N ILE A 102 6.79 -8.43 1.82
CA ILE A 102 6.93 -9.50 0.81
C ILE A 102 8.23 -10.30 0.90
N ASN A 103 9.29 -9.70 1.45
CA ASN A 103 10.63 -10.28 1.51
C ASN A 103 11.13 -10.56 2.92
N TYR A 104 10.24 -10.58 3.93
CA TYR A 104 10.64 -11.00 5.26
C TYR A 104 10.83 -12.52 5.29
N ARG A 105 12.05 -12.96 4.95
CA ARG A 105 12.51 -14.32 5.23
C ARG A 105 13.32 -14.26 6.53
N PRO A 106 12.83 -14.86 7.64
CA PRO A 106 13.61 -14.93 8.86
C PRO A 106 14.97 -15.58 8.56
N PRO A 107 16.09 -15.08 9.12
CA PRO A 107 17.42 -15.65 8.89
C PRO A 107 17.54 -17.14 9.24
N PHE A 108 16.62 -17.65 10.05
CA PHE A 108 16.51 -19.04 10.43
C PHE A 108 15.06 -19.48 10.21
N GLY A 109 14.86 -20.36 9.21
CA GLY A 109 13.56 -20.97 8.97
C GLY A 109 13.17 -21.88 10.13
N THR A 110 11.92 -21.81 10.55
CA THR A 110 11.27 -22.85 11.35
C THR A 110 10.88 -24.03 10.48
#